data_AF-A0A7C4FQC1-F1
#
_entry.id   AF-A0A7C4FQC1-F1
#
_cell.length_a   1.000
_cell.length_b   1.000
_cell.length_c   1.000
_cell.angle_alpha   90.00
_cell.angle_beta   90.00
_cell.angle_gamma   90.00
#
_symmetry.space_group_name_H-M   'P 1'
#
loop_
_entity.id
_entity.type
_entity.pdbx_description
1 polymer ?
#
loop_
_entity_poly.entity_id
_entity_poly.type
_entity_poly.pdbx_seq_one_letter_code
_entity_poly.pdbx_strand_id
1 'polypeptide(L)' 'MSSKFRKVIYSIAALAMVLGSAFAFSAPKALAATPAYDYQLITQSPYPATLAPGATTNVWIEVKNTGT' A
#
# COMPACT_ATOMS: atom_id res chain seq x y z
N MET A 1 31.51 -30.21 -37.64
CA MET A 1 30.24 -29.96 -36.89
C MET A 1 29.09 -29.82 -37.88
N SER A 2 28.07 -30.68 -37.82
CA SER A 2 27.00 -30.71 -38.84
C SER A 2 26.01 -29.54 -38.69
N SER A 3 25.37 -29.13 -39.78
CA SER A 3 24.38 -28.03 -39.78
C SER A 3 23.20 -28.32 -38.85
N LYS A 4 22.83 -29.60 -38.69
CA LYS A 4 21.80 -30.07 -37.76
C LYS A 4 22.22 -29.83 -36.30
N PHE A 5 23.47 -30.10 -35.97
CA PHE A 5 24.00 -29.91 -34.61
C PHE A 5 24.08 -28.42 -34.22
N ARG A 6 24.42 -27.53 -35.16
CA ARG A 6 24.38 -26.07 -34.92
C ARG A 6 22.95 -25.56 -34.65
N LYS A 7 21.97 -26.03 -35.42
CA LYS A 7 20.55 -25.67 -35.23
C LYS A 7 20.05 -26.06 -33.84
N VAL A 8 20.38 -27.27 -33.36
CA VAL A 8 19.99 -27.73 -32.01
C VAL A 8 20.56 -26.82 -30.91
N ILE A 9 21.82 -26.41 -31.03
CA ILE A 9 22.45 -25.51 -30.04
C ILE A 9 21.76 -24.14 -30.03
N TYR A 10 21.45 -23.57 -31.20
CA TYR A 10 20.72 -22.32 -31.28
C TYR A 10 19.31 -22.43 -30.72
N SER A 11 18.62 -23.55 -30.94
CA SER A 11 17.30 -23.81 -30.36
C SER A 11 17.34 -23.87 -28.83
N ILE A 12 18.35 -24.53 -28.26
CA ILE A 12 18.52 -24.63 -26.80
C ILE A 12 18.87 -23.25 -26.21
N ALA A 13 19.76 -22.50 -26.87
CA ALA A 13 20.13 -21.16 -26.42
C ALA A 13 18.93 -20.19 -26.46
N ALA A 14 18.11 -20.26 -27.51
CA ALA A 14 16.88 -19.46 -27.60
C ALA A 14 15.86 -19.84 -26.51
N LEU A 15 15.69 -21.14 -26.25
CA LEU A 15 14.80 -21.63 -25.19
C LEU A 15 15.29 -21.21 -23.80
N ALA A 16 16.59 -21.31 -23.55
CA ALA A 16 17.19 -20.88 -22.28
C ALA A 16 17.05 -19.37 -22.06
N MET A 17 17.16 -18.55 -23.12
CA MET A 17 16.98 -17.11 -23.04
C MET A 17 15.52 -16.71 -22.72
N VAL A 18 14.55 -17.38 -23.36
CA VAL A 18 13.12 -17.16 -23.08
C VAL A 18 12.75 -17.60 -21.66
N LEU A 19 13.19 -18.79 -21.24
CA LEU A 19 12.94 -19.28 -19.89
C LEU A 19 13.63 -18.42 -18.83
N GLY A 20 14.88 -18.02 -19.04
CA GLY A 20 15.61 -17.13 -18.12
C GLY A 20 14.91 -15.80 -17.91
N SER A 21 14.31 -15.22 -18.95
CA SER A 21 13.56 -13.97 -18.85
C SER A 21 12.24 -14.09 -18.07
N ALA A 22 11.59 -15.27 -18.08
CA ALA A 22 10.36 -15.51 -17.33
C ALA A 22 10.58 -15.58 -15.82
N PHE A 23 11.80 -15.93 -15.37
CA PHE A 23 12.15 -16.03 -13.95
C PHE A 23 12.96 -14.83 -13.42
N ALA A 24 13.55 -14.01 -14.29
CA ALA A 24 14.44 -12.91 -13.89
C ALA A 24 13.71 -11.63 -13.40
N PHE A 25 12.42 -11.46 -13.68
CA PHE A 25 11.69 -10.22 -13.37
C PHE A 25 10.40 -10.47 -12.58
N SER A 26 10.50 -11.10 -11.42
CA SER A 26 9.51 -10.89 -10.37
C SER A 26 10.10 -9.90 -9.37
N ALA A 27 10.06 -8.60 -9.71
CA ALA A 27 10.36 -7.57 -8.74
C ALA A 27 9.30 -7.67 -7.64
N PRO A 28 9.68 -7.79 -6.35
CA PRO A 28 8.70 -7.75 -5.28
C PRO A 28 7.97 -6.41 -5.40
N LYS A 29 6.66 -6.48 -5.68
CA LYS A 29 5.80 -5.30 -5.66
C LYS A 29 5.87 -4.75 -4.25
N ALA A 30 6.53 -3.61 -4.07
CA ALA A 30 6.48 -2.87 -2.82
C ALA A 30 5.01 -2.53 -2.55
N LEU A 31 4.40 -3.22 -1.59
CA LEU A 31 3.09 -2.85 -1.09
C LEU A 31 3.31 -1.57 -0.27
N ALA A 32 2.74 -0.46 -0.73
CA ALA A 32 2.64 0.72 0.13
C ALA A 32 1.88 0.29 1.39
N ALA A 33 2.42 0.63 2.56
CA ALA A 33 1.71 0.39 3.80
C ALA A 33 0.35 1.10 3.72
N THR A 34 -0.74 0.34 3.86
CA THR A 34 -2.07 0.93 3.97
C THR A 34 -2.07 1.74 5.26
N PRO A 35 -2.29 3.06 5.23
CA PRO A 35 -2.29 3.87 6.44
C PRO A 35 -3.39 3.38 7.37
N ALA A 36 -3.04 3.12 8.62
CA ALA A 36 -4.01 2.76 9.65
C ALA A 36 -4.47 4.04 10.35
N TYR A 37 -5.67 4.51 10.03
CA TYR A 37 -6.25 5.68 10.70
C TYR A 37 -6.87 5.27 12.02
N ASP A 38 -6.37 5.84 13.11
CA ASP A 38 -6.87 5.60 14.45
C ASP A 38 -6.72 6.84 15.34
N TYR A 39 -7.54 6.94 16.38
CA TYR A 39 -7.47 8.01 17.36
C TYR A 39 -7.92 7.56 18.75
N GLN A 40 -7.45 8.29 19.78
CA GLN A 40 -7.91 8.14 21.15
C GLN A 40 -8.45 9.47 21.67
N LEU A 41 -9.67 9.46 22.22
CA LEU A 41 -10.24 10.62 22.91
C LEU A 41 -9.48 10.84 24.24
N ILE A 42 -8.98 12.06 24.44
CA ILE A 42 -8.35 12.47 25.71
C ILE A 42 -9.41 13.11 26.60
N THR A 43 -10.04 14.19 26.12
CA THR A 43 -11.05 14.94 26.87
C THR A 43 -11.88 15.81 25.92
N GLN A 44 -12.91 16.47 26.44
CA GLN A 44 -13.82 17.30 25.67
C GLN A 44 -14.44 18.42 26.50
N SER A 45 -14.97 19.44 25.83
CA SER A 45 -15.78 20.47 26.47
C SER A 45 -17.04 19.88 27.12
N PRO A 46 -17.57 20.50 28.20
CA PRO A 46 -18.87 20.14 28.74
C PRO A 46 -19.98 20.20 27.68
N TYR A 47 -20.98 19.31 27.81
CA TYR A 47 -22.13 19.31 26.92
C TYR A 47 -23.01 20.56 27.17
N PRO A 48 -23.39 21.32 26.13
CA PRO A 48 -24.31 22.44 26.31
C PRO A 48 -25.70 21.94 26.69
N ALA A 49 -26.11 22.18 27.94
CA ALA A 49 -27.39 21.65 28.45
C ALA A 49 -28.62 22.31 27.79
N THR A 50 -28.55 23.61 27.51
CA THR A 50 -29.63 24.38 26.88
C THR A 50 -29.04 25.49 25.99
N LEU A 51 -29.73 25.79 24.89
CA LEU A 51 -29.44 26.92 24.01
C LEU A 51 -30.75 27.63 23.65
N ALA A 52 -30.73 28.96 23.65
CA ALA A 52 -31.85 29.76 23.17
C ALA A 52 -31.98 29.65 21.63
N PRO A 53 -33.16 29.87 21.05
CA PRO A 53 -33.33 29.92 19.60
C PRO A 53 -32.37 30.94 18.95
N GLY A 54 -31.58 30.49 17.98
CA GLY A 54 -30.59 31.31 17.29
C GLY A 54 -29.25 31.48 18.02
N ALA A 55 -29.09 30.94 19.23
CA ALA A 55 -27.82 30.98 19.94
C ALA A 55 -26.82 29.95 19.38
N THR A 56 -25.54 30.31 19.38
CA THR A 56 -24.42 29.42 19.04
C THR A 56 -23.47 29.30 20.21
N THR A 57 -22.84 28.14 20.35
CA THR A 57 -21.78 27.91 21.34
C THR A 57 -20.64 27.10 20.73
N ASN A 58 -19.43 27.30 21.24
CA ASN A 58 -18.25 26.56 20.81
C ASN A 58 -18.08 25.32 21.68
N VAL A 59 -17.86 24.18 21.03
CA VAL A 59 -17.50 22.91 21.67
C VAL A 59 -16.16 22.45 21.12
N TRP A 60 -15.43 21.66 21.91
CA TRP A 60 -14.12 21.16 21.51
C TRP A 60 -13.91 19.73 22.01
N ILE A 61 -13.10 18.99 21.28
CA ILE A 61 -12.58 17.67 21.67
C ILE A 61 -11.06 17.68 21.53
N GLU A 62 -10.39 17.04 22.47
CA GLU A 62 -8.95 16.80 22.42
C GLU A 62 -8.71 15.33 22.10
N VAL A 63 -7.97 15.07 21.03
CA VAL A 63 -7.70 13.71 20.54
C VAL A 63 -6.20 13.48 20.39
N LYS A 64 -5.76 12.26 20.71
CA LYS A 64 -4.43 11.75 20.40
C LYS A 64 -4.47 11.00 19.09
N ASN A 65 -3.54 11.30 18.18
CA ASN A 65 -3.32 10.51 16.98
C ASN A 65 -2.65 9.17 17.36
N THR A 66 -3.31 8.05 17.04
CA THR A 66 -2.81 6.69 17.28
C THR A 66 -2.63 5.90 15.98
N GLY A 67 -2.83 6.54 14.83
CA GLY A 67 -2.61 5.93 13.52
C GLY A 67 -1.13 5.67 13.22
N THR A 68 -0.89 4.79 12.24
CA THR A 68 0.45 4.36 11.78
C THR A 68 0.62 4.52 10.29
#